data_AF-A0AAY5JYJ9-F1
#
_entry.id   AF-A0AAY5JYJ9-F1
#
_cell.length_a   1.000
_cell.length_b   1.000
_cell.length_c   1.000
_cell.angle_alpha   90.00
_cell.angle_beta   90.00
_cell.angle_gamma   90.00
#
_symmetry.space_group_name_H-M   'P 1'
#
loop_
_entity.id
_entity.type
_entity.pdbx_description
1 polymer ?
#
loop_
_entity_poly.entity_id
_entity_poly.type
_entity_poly.pdbx_seq_one_letter_code
_entity_poly.pdbx_strand_id
1 'polypeptide(L)'
;MGGGEGCEYLNRVRSPRTLLCPACLGTAQALSSPSLVLHSQHTMAFSGKWETESQEGYEEFCKLLGIPDDIIEKGRNYKLITEVVQNGEEFTWTQVYPTNKTVSNKFVIGQECDMETIGGKKFKATVTMEGGKLSTSFPKYHHTSEISGGKLIEISTTGSVVLKRTSKKI
;
A
#
# COMPACT_ATOMS: atom_id res chain seq x y z
N MET A 1 -83.95 16.89 -1.34
CA MET A 1 -84.95 16.24 -0.48
C MET A 1 -84.21 15.61 0.69
N GLY A 2 -84.64 15.89 1.93
CA GLY A 2 -84.08 15.38 3.20
C GLY A 2 -82.78 16.09 3.61
N GLY A 3 -82.71 16.87 4.68
CA GLY A 3 -83.06 16.54 6.07
C GLY A 3 -81.80 15.92 6.71
N GLY A 4 -81.06 16.51 7.66
CA GLY A 4 -81.43 17.43 8.72
C GLY A 4 -81.69 16.62 9.99
N GLU A 5 -80.69 16.51 10.88
CA GLU A 5 -80.74 16.15 12.33
C GLU A 5 -79.27 16.14 12.82
N GLY A 6 -78.81 16.96 13.77
CA GLY A 6 -79.13 16.95 15.21
C GLY A 6 -78.28 15.86 15.89
N CYS A 7 -77.49 16.03 16.95
CA CYS A 7 -77.37 17.03 18.01
C CYS A 7 -75.98 16.91 18.69
N GLU A 8 -75.56 18.02 19.30
CA GLU A 8 -74.93 18.23 20.63
C GLU A 8 -74.03 17.12 21.24
N TYR A 9 -72.89 17.42 21.89
CA TYR A 9 -72.85 18.22 23.12
C TYR A 9 -71.40 18.49 23.63
N LEU A 10 -71.21 19.66 24.25
CA LEU A 10 -70.23 20.08 25.28
C LEU A 10 -68.74 20.19 24.88
N ASN A 11 -68.23 21.44 24.72
CA ASN A 11 -67.56 22.31 25.73
C ASN A 11 -66.10 21.86 26.03
N ARG A 12 -65.05 22.69 26.06
CA ARG A 12 -64.86 24.14 26.15
C ARG A 12 -63.36 24.42 25.92
N VAL A 13 -63.01 25.51 25.20
CA VAL A 13 -61.99 26.55 25.57
C VAL A 13 -60.50 26.09 25.56
N ARG A 14 -59.50 26.70 24.89
CA ARG A 14 -59.24 28.08 24.41
C ARG A 14 -58.03 28.07 23.44
N SER A 15 -58.09 28.90 22.40
CA SER A 15 -56.97 29.45 21.61
C SER A 15 -56.23 30.56 22.42
N PRO A 16 -55.09 31.20 22.03
CA PRO A 16 -54.87 31.80 20.69
C PRO A 16 -53.44 31.74 20.08
N ARG A 17 -53.43 31.71 18.74
CA ARG A 17 -52.59 32.49 17.80
C ARG A 17 -51.05 32.28 17.87
N THR A 18 -50.36 32.15 16.75
CA THR A 18 -50.08 33.29 15.86
C THR A 18 -49.42 32.82 14.55
N LEU A 19 -50.08 33.17 13.43
CA LEU A 19 -49.59 33.48 12.07
C LEU A 19 -48.96 32.38 11.18
N LEU A 20 -49.57 32.03 10.02
CA LEU A 20 -49.46 32.65 8.67
C LEU A 20 -48.06 32.43 8.07
N CYS A 21 -47.81 32.01 6.83
CA CYS A 21 -48.59 31.60 5.64
C CYS A 21 -47.53 30.99 4.65
N PRO A 22 -47.82 30.65 3.37
CA PRO A 22 -47.33 29.45 2.72
C PRO A 22 -46.35 29.75 1.56
N ALA A 23 -46.05 28.70 0.79
CA ALA A 23 -45.37 28.70 -0.50
C ALA A 23 -43.84 28.65 -0.43
N CYS A 24 -43.30 27.46 -0.72
CA CYS A 24 -42.24 27.28 -1.69
C CYS A 24 -42.38 25.87 -2.27
N LEU A 25 -42.68 25.82 -3.57
CA LEU A 25 -42.41 24.65 -4.40
C LEU A 25 -40.92 24.29 -4.20
N GLY A 26 -40.66 23.08 -3.74
CA GLY A 26 -39.32 22.52 -3.63
C GLY A 26 -39.33 21.13 -4.22
N THR A 27 -38.90 21.04 -5.48
CA THR A 27 -38.51 19.80 -6.15
C THR A 27 -37.65 18.95 -5.23
N ALA A 28 -38.11 17.74 -4.91
CA ALA A 28 -37.31 16.73 -4.23
C ALA A 28 -36.20 16.27 -5.20
N GLN A 29 -35.05 16.92 -5.13
CA GLN A 29 -33.85 16.49 -5.83
C GLN A 29 -33.26 15.31 -5.04
N ALA A 30 -33.42 14.11 -5.59
CA ALA A 30 -32.73 12.92 -5.12
C ALA A 30 -31.23 13.16 -5.25
N LEU A 31 -30.55 13.37 -4.12
CA LEU A 31 -29.10 13.37 -4.05
C LEU A 31 -28.65 11.92 -4.21
N SER A 32 -28.41 11.48 -5.44
CA SER A 32 -27.62 10.30 -5.70
C SER A 32 -26.19 10.59 -5.22
N SER A 33 -25.84 10.07 -4.05
CA SER A 33 -24.47 10.05 -3.55
C SER A 33 -23.52 9.57 -4.65
N PRO A 34 -22.55 10.39 -5.09
CA PRO A 34 -21.48 9.86 -5.91
C PRO A 34 -20.67 8.94 -5.00
N SER A 35 -20.67 7.64 -5.30
CA SER A 35 -19.68 6.72 -4.75
C SER A 35 -18.31 7.33 -4.99
N LEU A 36 -17.61 7.64 -3.91
CA LEU A 36 -16.21 8.00 -3.94
C LEU A 36 -15.48 6.83 -4.58
N VAL A 37 -15.25 6.91 -5.88
CA VAL A 37 -14.18 6.14 -6.51
C VAL A 37 -12.92 6.71 -5.90
N LEU A 38 -12.45 6.04 -4.84
CA LEU A 38 -11.15 6.27 -4.25
C LEU A 38 -10.17 5.98 -5.39
N HIS A 39 -9.83 7.01 -6.16
CA HIS A 39 -8.66 6.98 -6.99
C HIS A 39 -7.53 6.78 -5.98
N SER A 40 -7.04 5.55 -5.88
CA SER A 40 -5.77 5.26 -5.26
C SER A 40 -4.78 6.15 -6.00
N GLN A 41 -4.49 7.33 -5.45
CA GLN A 41 -3.32 8.08 -5.79
C GLN A 41 -2.18 7.13 -5.43
N HIS A 42 -1.72 6.39 -6.45
CA HIS A 42 -0.54 5.58 -6.36
C HIS A 42 0.60 6.60 -6.32
N THR A 43 0.82 7.18 -5.13
CA THR A 43 1.96 8.02 -4.86
C THR A 43 3.17 7.18 -5.24
N MET A 44 4.00 7.69 -6.13
CA MET A 44 5.21 7.03 -6.64
C MET A 44 6.29 7.00 -5.55
N ALA A 45 5.92 6.49 -4.38
CA ALA A 45 6.64 6.65 -3.13
C ALA A 45 8.01 5.97 -3.20
N PHE A 46 8.08 4.86 -3.94
CA PHE A 46 9.31 4.10 -4.10
C PHE A 46 10.28 4.76 -5.09
N SER A 47 9.80 5.60 -6.02
CA SER A 47 10.65 6.18 -7.07
C SER A 47 11.81 6.99 -6.49
N GLY A 48 13.02 6.64 -6.93
CA GLY A 48 14.26 7.29 -6.54
C GLY A 48 15.41 6.32 -6.34
N LYS A 49 16.53 6.88 -5.88
CA LYS A 49 17.73 6.14 -5.50
C LYS A 49 17.83 6.07 -3.99
N TRP A 50 18.20 4.90 -3.50
CA TRP A 50 18.23 4.58 -2.08
C TRP A 50 19.58 3.97 -1.73
N GLU A 51 20.31 4.55 -0.79
CA GLU A 51 21.56 3.98 -0.27
C GLU A 51 21.29 3.29 1.06
N THR A 52 21.77 2.06 1.21
CA THR A 52 21.67 1.31 2.48
C THR A 52 22.37 2.08 3.61
N GLU A 53 21.61 2.37 4.67
CA GLU A 53 22.08 3.06 5.87
C GLU A 53 22.33 2.07 7.01
N SER A 54 21.43 1.11 7.21
CA SER A 54 21.56 0.08 8.24
C SER A 54 21.03 -1.27 7.78
N GLN A 55 21.56 -2.33 8.39
CA GLN A 55 21.17 -3.69 8.11
C GLN A 55 21.28 -4.54 9.38
N GLU A 56 20.22 -5.26 9.72
CA GLU A 56 20.07 -6.06 10.94
C GLU A 56 19.69 -7.50 10.54
N GLY A 57 20.23 -8.52 11.24
CA GLY A 57 19.92 -9.94 10.98
C GLY A 57 20.47 -10.52 9.68
N TYR A 58 21.40 -9.83 9.02
CA TYR A 58 21.97 -10.23 7.73
C TYR A 58 22.72 -11.57 7.80
N GLU A 59 23.58 -11.73 8.78
CA GLU A 59 24.44 -12.91 8.89
C GLU A 59 23.60 -14.17 9.18
N GLU A 60 22.69 -14.09 10.15
CA GLU A 60 21.79 -15.18 10.51
C GLU A 60 20.88 -15.56 9.33
N PHE A 61 20.33 -14.56 8.64
CA PHE A 61 19.46 -14.77 7.48
C PHE A 61 20.22 -15.44 6.33
N CYS A 62 21.40 -14.94 5.98
CA CYS A 62 22.22 -15.50 4.91
C CYS A 62 22.68 -16.92 5.22
N LYS A 63 23.09 -17.20 6.47
CA LYS A 63 23.44 -18.56 6.92
C LYS A 63 22.28 -19.53 6.79
N LEU A 64 21.07 -19.11 7.19
CA LEU A 64 19.87 -19.95 7.09
C LEU A 64 19.47 -20.24 5.63
N LEU A 65 19.76 -19.32 4.71
CA LEU A 65 19.57 -19.55 3.27
C LEU A 65 20.66 -20.44 2.63
N GLY A 66 21.72 -20.77 3.36
CA GLY A 66 22.85 -21.57 2.90
C GLY A 66 23.83 -20.77 2.04
N ILE A 67 23.94 -19.46 2.27
CA ILE A 67 24.94 -18.61 1.60
C ILE A 67 26.30 -18.87 2.27
N PRO A 68 27.39 -19.12 1.50
CA PRO A 68 28.73 -19.34 2.05
C PRO A 68 29.24 -18.16 2.90
N ASP A 69 29.95 -18.45 3.99
CA ASP A 69 30.48 -17.42 4.91
C ASP A 69 31.40 -16.40 4.20
N ASP A 70 32.16 -16.82 3.19
CA ASP A 70 33.04 -15.92 2.42
C ASP A 70 32.25 -14.87 1.61
N ILE A 71 31.04 -15.20 1.18
CA ILE A 71 30.12 -14.28 0.49
C ILE A 71 29.45 -13.35 1.51
N ILE A 72 29.10 -13.88 2.69
CA ILE A 72 28.49 -13.12 3.77
C ILE A 72 29.45 -12.03 4.28
N GLU A 73 30.71 -12.38 4.55
CA GLU A 73 31.71 -11.42 5.01
C GLU A 73 31.92 -10.27 4.01
N LYS A 74 31.96 -10.59 2.71
CA LYS A 74 32.07 -9.59 1.64
C LYS A 74 30.85 -8.66 1.62
N GLY A 75 29.65 -9.21 1.77
CA GLY A 75 28.39 -8.45 1.67
C GLY A 75 28.01 -7.65 2.92
N ARG A 76 28.60 -7.94 4.09
CA ARG A 76 28.20 -7.36 5.39
C ARG A 76 28.20 -5.84 5.42
N ASN A 77 29.20 -5.22 4.79
CA ASN A 77 29.42 -3.77 4.83
C ASN A 77 29.10 -3.08 3.49
N TYR A 78 28.37 -3.75 2.59
CA TYR A 78 28.02 -3.15 1.31
C TYR A 78 26.96 -2.07 1.45
N LYS A 79 27.33 -0.87 1.00
CA LYS A 79 26.38 0.20 0.72
C LYS A 79 25.69 -0.11 -0.61
N LEU A 80 24.64 -0.93 -0.56
CA LEU A 80 23.85 -1.22 -1.74
C LEU A 80 23.08 0.05 -2.16
N ILE A 81 23.17 0.39 -3.44
CA ILE A 81 22.31 1.40 -4.04
C ILE A 81 21.15 0.67 -4.70
N THR A 82 19.93 1.03 -4.32
CA THR A 82 18.69 0.56 -4.93
C THR A 82 18.07 1.70 -5.71
N GLU A 83 17.96 1.57 -7.02
CA GLU A 83 17.25 2.49 -7.88
C GLU A 83 15.90 1.89 -8.26
N VAL A 84 14.82 2.59 -7.93
CA VAL A 84 13.47 2.18 -8.25
C VAL A 84 12.86 3.18 -9.22
N VAL A 85 12.41 2.66 -10.36
CA VAL A 85 11.52 3.37 -11.28
C VAL A 85 10.16 2.71 -11.18
N GLN A 86 9.21 3.44 -10.62
CA GLN A 86 7.81 3.03 -10.59
C GLN A 86 7.09 3.75 -11.74
N ASN A 87 6.19 3.07 -12.44
CA ASN A 87 5.29 3.60 -13.47
C ASN A 87 3.89 3.00 -13.25
N GLY A 88 3.12 3.58 -12.31
CA GLY A 88 1.88 2.97 -11.84
C GLY A 88 2.15 1.63 -11.15
N GLU A 89 1.69 0.54 -11.79
CA GLU A 89 1.86 -0.84 -11.31
C GLU A 89 3.11 -1.53 -11.86
N GLU A 90 3.81 -0.93 -12.82
CA GLU A 90 5.07 -1.44 -13.33
C GLU A 90 6.25 -0.89 -12.51
N PHE A 91 7.15 -1.77 -12.11
CA PHE A 91 8.36 -1.43 -11.36
C PHE A 91 9.59 -1.94 -12.09
N THR A 92 10.62 -1.11 -12.13
CA THR A 92 11.99 -1.53 -12.41
C THR A 92 12.80 -1.34 -11.13
N TRP A 93 13.24 -2.44 -10.53
CA TRP A 93 14.00 -2.47 -9.30
C TRP A 93 15.44 -2.86 -9.60
N THR A 94 16.35 -1.89 -9.49
CA THR A 94 17.75 -2.06 -9.84
C THR A 94 18.64 -1.98 -8.60
N GLN A 95 19.39 -3.04 -8.33
CA GLN A 95 20.34 -3.14 -7.24
C GLN A 95 21.77 -3.03 -7.79
N VAL A 96 22.49 -1.99 -7.38
CA VAL A 96 23.88 -1.72 -7.76
C VAL A 96 24.77 -2.04 -6.57
N TYR A 97 25.53 -3.12 -6.71
CA TYR A 97 26.46 -3.60 -5.69
C TYR A 97 27.83 -2.92 -5.81
N PRO A 98 28.55 -2.71 -4.69
CA PRO A 98 29.91 -2.16 -4.71
C PRO A 98 30.92 -2.93 -5.57
N THR A 99 30.63 -4.19 -5.89
CA THR A 99 31.48 -5.05 -6.74
C THR A 99 31.29 -4.79 -8.25
N ASN A 100 30.74 -3.64 -8.65
CA ASN A 100 30.33 -3.33 -10.02
C ASN A 100 29.35 -4.35 -10.63
N LYS A 101 28.62 -5.08 -9.79
CA LYS A 101 27.54 -5.97 -10.23
C LYS A 101 26.23 -5.23 -10.11
N THR A 102 25.42 -5.29 -11.16
CA THR A 102 24.09 -4.70 -11.19
C THR A 102 23.06 -5.77 -11.52
N VAL A 103 21.98 -5.80 -10.75
CA VAL A 103 20.84 -6.68 -10.98
C VAL A 103 19.62 -5.80 -11.19
N SER A 104 18.89 -5.97 -12.29
CA SER A 104 17.68 -5.20 -12.58
C SER A 104 16.53 -6.15 -12.82
N ASN A 105 15.49 -6.04 -11.98
CA ASN A 105 14.27 -6.82 -12.07
C ASN A 105 13.11 -5.92 -12.46
N LYS A 106 12.42 -6.28 -13.54
CA LYS A 106 11.19 -5.62 -13.97
C LYS A 106 10.01 -6.48 -13.60
N PHE A 107 8.99 -5.90 -12.98
CA PHE A 107 7.79 -6.62 -12.59
C PHE A 107 6.57 -5.72 -12.61
N VAL A 108 5.40 -6.35 -12.76
CA VAL A 108 4.09 -5.70 -12.67
C VAL A 108 3.36 -6.27 -11.46
N ILE A 109 2.74 -5.41 -10.67
CA ILE A 109 1.97 -5.83 -9.49
C ILE A 109 0.88 -6.82 -9.91
N GLY A 110 0.77 -7.93 -9.18
CA GLY A 110 -0.23 -8.98 -9.40
C GLY A 110 0.07 -9.92 -10.57
N GLN A 111 1.18 -9.72 -11.30
CA GLN A 111 1.58 -10.58 -12.41
C GLN A 111 2.83 -11.40 -12.09
N GLU A 112 2.87 -12.64 -12.58
CA GLU A 112 4.07 -13.46 -12.49
C GLU A 112 5.12 -12.95 -13.48
N CYS A 113 6.30 -12.62 -12.98
CA CYS A 113 7.40 -12.03 -13.75
C CYS A 113 8.68 -12.86 -13.59
N ASP A 114 9.49 -12.91 -14.65
CA ASP A 114 10.85 -13.44 -14.59
C ASP A 114 11.77 -12.48 -13.86
N MET A 115 12.48 -12.98 -12.86
CA MET A 115 13.40 -12.22 -12.02
C MET A 115 14.73 -12.97 -11.87
N GLU A 116 15.76 -12.23 -11.48
CA GLU A 116 17.11 -12.71 -11.29
C GLU A 116 17.62 -12.32 -9.90
N THR A 117 18.31 -13.26 -9.25
CA THR A 117 19.07 -13.02 -8.01
C THR A 117 20.47 -12.51 -8.33
N ILE A 118 21.15 -11.87 -7.37
CA ILE A 118 22.58 -11.50 -7.51
C ILE A 118 23.50 -12.69 -7.87
N GLY A 119 23.08 -13.91 -7.57
CA GLY A 119 23.80 -15.13 -7.94
C GLY A 119 23.59 -15.58 -9.39
N GLY A 120 22.88 -14.81 -10.22
CA GLY A 120 22.57 -15.15 -11.61
C GLY A 120 21.46 -16.19 -11.77
N LYS A 121 20.81 -16.62 -10.67
CA LYS A 121 19.71 -17.57 -10.73
C LYS A 121 18.44 -16.85 -11.14
N LYS A 122 17.82 -17.31 -12.22
CA LYS A 122 16.51 -16.86 -12.70
C LYS A 122 15.39 -17.65 -12.02
N PHE A 123 14.30 -16.97 -11.71
CA PHE A 123 13.11 -17.55 -11.10
C PHE A 123 11.88 -16.72 -11.49
N LYS A 124 10.69 -17.27 -11.26
CA LYS A 124 9.43 -16.55 -11.42
C LYS A 124 8.89 -16.15 -10.06
N ALA A 125 8.37 -14.93 -9.95
CA ALA A 125 7.71 -14.45 -8.74
C ALA A 125 6.60 -13.46 -9.07
N THR A 126 5.62 -13.37 -8.18
CA THR A 126 4.53 -12.40 -8.24
C THR A 126 4.69 -11.42 -7.08
N VAL A 127 4.74 -10.13 -7.38
CA VAL A 127 4.77 -9.06 -6.38
C VAL A 127 3.37 -8.52 -6.17
N THR A 128 2.97 -8.35 -4.92
CA THR A 128 1.67 -7.79 -4.53
C THR A 128 1.87 -6.47 -3.81
N MET A 129 0.87 -5.60 -3.82
CA MET A 129 0.88 -4.32 -3.12
C MET A 129 -0.39 -4.19 -2.27
N GLU A 130 -0.23 -3.95 -0.98
CA GLU A 130 -1.34 -3.68 -0.06
C GLU A 130 -0.97 -2.52 0.86
N GLY A 131 -1.82 -1.50 0.95
CA GLY A 131 -1.58 -0.35 1.84
C GLY A 131 -0.28 0.41 1.59
N GLY A 132 0.26 0.39 0.36
CA GLY A 132 1.55 1.01 0.02
C GLY A 132 2.78 0.15 0.37
N LYS A 133 2.57 -1.09 0.78
CA LYS A 133 3.61 -2.08 1.06
C LYS A 133 3.64 -3.15 -0.02
N LEU A 134 4.82 -3.32 -0.61
CA LEU A 134 5.12 -4.41 -1.53
C LEU A 134 5.37 -5.69 -0.75
N SER A 135 4.95 -6.81 -1.34
CA SER A 135 5.06 -8.14 -0.73
C SER A 135 5.28 -9.22 -1.78
N THR A 136 6.28 -10.07 -1.56
CA THR A 136 6.68 -11.16 -2.46
C THR A 136 7.04 -12.39 -1.63
N SER A 137 6.42 -13.53 -1.96
CA SER A 137 6.70 -14.81 -1.30
C SER A 137 7.65 -15.65 -2.15
N PHE A 138 8.80 -15.99 -1.59
CA PHE A 138 9.75 -16.93 -2.15
C PHE A 138 9.64 -18.28 -1.42
N PRO A 139 10.08 -19.40 -2.03
CA PRO A 139 10.02 -20.72 -1.37
C PRO A 139 10.72 -20.79 -0.02
N LYS A 140 11.77 -19.98 0.19
CA LYS A 140 12.58 -19.99 1.42
C LYS A 140 12.32 -18.83 2.37
N TYR A 141 11.73 -17.74 1.90
CA TYR A 141 11.55 -16.52 2.69
C TYR A 141 10.42 -15.66 2.13
N HIS A 142 9.84 -14.83 2.99
CA HIS A 142 8.91 -13.79 2.59
C HIS A 142 9.63 -12.45 2.58
N HIS A 143 9.36 -11.62 1.58
CA HIS A 143 9.99 -10.30 1.45
C HIS A 143 8.93 -9.21 1.35
N THR A 144 9.13 -8.13 2.08
CA THR A 144 8.27 -6.95 1.99
C THR A 144 9.08 -5.68 1.91
N SER A 145 8.57 -4.69 1.17
CA SER A 145 9.20 -3.38 1.03
C SER A 145 8.17 -2.27 1.23
N GLU A 146 8.51 -1.27 2.03
CA GLU A 146 7.64 -0.12 2.28
C GLU A 146 8.45 1.16 2.44
N ILE A 147 7.80 2.29 2.16
CA ILE A 147 8.38 3.61 2.44
C ILE A 147 7.82 4.09 3.78
N SER A 148 8.69 4.25 4.77
CA SER A 148 8.33 4.69 6.11
C SER A 148 9.30 5.76 6.60
N GLY A 149 8.77 6.89 7.07
CA GLY A 149 9.60 8.02 7.56
C GLY A 149 10.57 8.57 6.51
N GLY A 150 10.23 8.51 5.22
CA GLY A 150 11.11 8.94 4.12
C GLY A 150 12.27 7.99 3.83
N LYS A 151 12.25 6.78 4.39
CA LYS A 151 13.25 5.72 4.16
C LYS A 151 12.60 4.52 3.48
N LEU A 152 13.38 3.81 2.67
CA LEU A 152 13.01 2.51 2.12
C LEU A 152 13.35 1.44 3.16
N ILE A 153 12.33 0.73 3.63
CA ILE A 153 12.45 -0.36 4.59
C ILE A 153 12.16 -1.67 3.87
N GLU A 154 13.13 -2.57 3.88
CA GLU A 154 13.02 -3.90 3.28
C GLU A 154 13.18 -4.95 4.38
N ILE A 155 12.22 -5.86 4.46
CA ILE A 155 12.17 -6.92 5.48
C ILE A 155 12.11 -8.26 4.76
N SER A 156 13.05 -9.15 5.07
CA SER A 156 13.03 -10.54 4.62
C SER A 156 12.93 -11.47 5.82
N THR A 157 11.93 -12.34 5.83
CA THR A 157 11.64 -13.23 6.96
C THR A 157 11.72 -14.68 6.52
N THR A 158 12.45 -15.50 7.29
CA THR A 158 12.51 -16.94 7.10
C THR A 158 12.53 -17.64 8.46
N GLY A 159 11.52 -18.48 8.72
CA GLY A 159 11.30 -19.03 10.06
C GLY A 159 11.17 -17.92 11.11
N SER A 160 12.03 -17.95 12.12
CA SER A 160 12.11 -16.93 13.18
C SER A 160 13.14 -15.82 12.92
N VAL A 161 13.87 -15.88 11.80
CA VAL A 161 14.94 -14.92 11.47
C VAL A 161 14.40 -13.82 10.58
N VAL A 162 14.75 -12.58 10.91
CA VAL A 162 14.35 -11.38 10.18
C VAL A 162 15.59 -10.61 9.77
N LEU A 163 15.78 -10.46 8.46
CA LEU A 163 16.68 -9.47 7.88
C LEU A 163 15.90 -8.17 7.68
N LYS A 164 16.34 -7.09 8.31
CA LYS A 164 15.82 -5.75 8.06
C LYS A 164 16.91 -4.88 7.46
N ARG A 165 16.60 -4.25 6.33
CA ARG A 165 17.45 -3.27 5.67
C ARG A 165 16.73 -1.93 5.60
N THR A 166 17.42 -0.88 6.04
CA THR A 166 16.91 0.49 5.99
C THR A 166 17.80 1.31 5.07
N SER A 167 17.21 1.95 4.08
CA SER A 167 17.91 2.75 3.08
C SER A 167 17.39 4.19 3.07
N LYS A 168 18.31 5.15 3.01
CA LYS A 168 18.02 6.58 2.89
C LYS A 168 17.93 6.96 1.42
N LYS A 169 17.10 7.93 1.09
CA LYS A 169 17.04 8.50 -0.27
C LYS A 169 18.31 9.31 -0.57
N ILE A 170 18.83 9.21 -1.79
CA ILE A 170 19.98 9.97 -2.29
C ILE A 170 19.64 10.75 -3.56
#